data_AF-A0A2V7SYF1-F1
#
_entry.id   AF-A0A2V7SYF1-F1
#
_cell.length_a   1.000
_cell.length_b   1.000
_cell.length_c   1.000
_cell.angle_alpha   90.00
_cell.angle_beta   90.00
_cell.angle_gamma   90.00
#
_symmetry.space_group_name_H-M   'P 1'
#
loop_
_entity.id
_entity.type
_entity.pdbx_description
1 polymer ?
#
loop_
_entity_poly.entity_id
_entity_poly.type
_entity_poly.pdbx_seq_one_letter_code
_entity_poly.pdbx_strand_id
1 'polypeptide(L)'
;MLGLVACTEEVTGSLGCPDLCGDQSATLRDTTLIGVVVTDSTLTGYPQFGATRDFTMLAQGDTADVRVVIRFDTLPNTFRHPNAAADSAITRVDSARIFIVVDTTVGRPKAPVTIDMFDVDTTAADTLKSALVPLFRPDRLIGTRTFAVSEIRDTLPLPISNDVVLAKSAAGAHLRVGLRITSAQSGVKLRVAGSVYAPRLTFRVTPDTLVSRDTVLLQSNTPANDETATVYAMYPIIVSGALPIPGTGVLAVGGVGGARTYLQFDLPTILVDSVQVIRASLLLNQLQSRVVASSSDTTAMLVDPVLSGAKITDVGTIVKFSGSGSSIGLDSVRLVPKDVGLRSIELVSLFRAWREVGSQNSNRSVVLRAKQEASSAAELDFVSNEGSVSLRPRLRITYVPRRGFGLP
;
A
#
# COMPACT_ATOMS: atom_id res chain seq x y z
N MET A 1 -39.84 -37.39 16.65
CA MET A 1 -38.77 -37.88 17.54
C MET A 1 -38.13 -39.10 16.89
N LEU A 2 -36.81 -39.16 17.03
CA LEU A 2 -35.80 -40.17 16.65
C LEU A 2 -36.29 -41.63 16.47
N GLY A 3 -35.66 -42.48 15.64
CA GLY A 3 -34.22 -42.48 15.38
C GLY A 3 -33.73 -43.30 14.19
N LEU A 4 -32.44 -43.08 13.94
CA LEU A 4 -31.59 -43.67 12.91
C LEU A 4 -31.45 -45.19 13.06
N VAL A 5 -31.46 -45.90 11.94
CA VAL A 5 -30.69 -47.14 11.78
C VAL A 5 -29.67 -46.87 10.68
N ALA A 6 -28.42 -46.76 11.09
CA ALA A 6 -27.28 -46.63 10.21
C ALA A 6 -27.00 -48.00 9.56
N CYS A 7 -26.89 -48.03 8.23
CA CYS A 7 -26.18 -49.10 7.55
C CYS A 7 -24.68 -48.88 7.81
N THR A 8 -24.09 -49.68 8.68
CA THR A 8 -22.64 -49.84 8.77
C THR A 8 -22.21 -50.71 7.59
N GLU A 9 -21.73 -50.10 6.51
CA GLU A 9 -20.94 -50.85 5.55
C GLU A 9 -19.53 -51.03 6.12
N GLU A 10 -19.27 -52.27 6.51
CA GLU A 10 -17.99 -52.78 6.97
C GLU A 10 -17.07 -52.90 5.74
N VAL A 11 -16.15 -51.94 5.57
CA VAL A 11 -15.12 -52.02 4.52
C VAL A 11 -14.00 -52.94 5.01
N THR A 12 -14.30 -54.24 5.08
CA THR A 12 -13.32 -55.32 5.24
C THR A 12 -13.45 -56.27 4.06
N GLY A 13 -13.05 -55.78 2.89
CA GLY A 13 -13.05 -56.57 1.66
C GLY A 13 -11.95 -56.09 0.70
N SER A 14 -10.71 -56.48 0.94
CA SER A 14 -9.57 -56.27 0.04
C SER A 14 -9.60 -57.22 -1.18
N LEU A 15 -10.74 -57.32 -1.85
CA LEU A 15 -10.94 -58.15 -3.05
C LEU A 15 -11.77 -57.40 -4.11
N GLY A 16 -11.54 -56.10 -4.26
CA GLY A 16 -11.97 -55.35 -5.44
C GLY A 16 -11.05 -55.69 -6.62
N CYS A 17 -11.64 -56.03 -7.78
CA CYS A 17 -10.97 -56.39 -9.03
C CYS A 17 -9.66 -55.60 -9.28
N PRO A 18 -8.50 -56.27 -9.44
CA PRO A 18 -7.24 -55.62 -9.83
C PRO A 18 -7.36 -54.86 -11.15
N ASP A 19 -8.24 -55.29 -12.06
CA ASP A 19 -8.48 -54.64 -13.35
C ASP A 19 -9.21 -53.28 -13.24
N LEU A 20 -9.96 -53.03 -12.16
CA LEU A 20 -10.59 -51.74 -11.89
C LEU A 20 -9.70 -50.82 -11.03
N CYS A 21 -8.69 -51.40 -10.39
CA CYS A 21 -7.60 -50.67 -9.73
C CYS A 21 -6.42 -50.47 -10.70
N GLY A 22 -6.72 -50.09 -11.96
CA GLY A 22 -5.70 -49.71 -12.91
C GLY A 22 -4.86 -48.58 -12.34
N ASP A 23 -3.56 -48.83 -12.19
CA ASP A 23 -2.49 -47.93 -11.73
C ASP A 23 -3.01 -46.52 -11.37
N GLN A 24 -3.51 -46.35 -10.14
CA GLN A 24 -4.03 -45.08 -9.64
C GLN A 24 -2.91 -44.07 -9.36
N SER A 25 -1.68 -44.37 -9.82
CA SER A 25 -0.61 -43.41 -9.95
C SER A 25 -1.04 -42.33 -10.96
N ALA A 26 -1.62 -41.25 -10.44
CA ALA A 26 -1.86 -40.04 -11.21
C ALA A 26 -0.52 -39.58 -11.80
N THR A 27 -0.36 -39.66 -13.13
CA THR A 27 0.88 -39.25 -13.79
C THR A 27 1.02 -37.74 -13.66
N LEU A 28 1.94 -37.32 -12.79
CA LEU A 28 2.30 -35.92 -12.61
C LEU A 28 3.09 -35.46 -13.84
N ARG A 29 2.65 -34.36 -14.46
CA ARG A 29 3.43 -33.65 -15.46
C ARG A 29 3.98 -32.39 -14.84
N ASP A 30 5.30 -32.22 -14.88
CA ASP A 30 5.98 -30.99 -14.49
C ASP A 30 6.48 -30.28 -15.74
N THR A 31 6.01 -29.06 -15.96
CA THR A 31 6.26 -28.28 -17.16
C THR A 31 6.69 -26.88 -16.76
N THR A 32 7.79 -26.40 -17.35
CA THR A 32 8.16 -24.97 -17.28
C THR A 32 7.76 -24.28 -18.57
N LEU A 33 6.82 -23.34 -18.46
CA LEU A 33 6.37 -22.50 -19.54
C LEU A 33 7.27 -21.26 -19.63
N ILE A 34 7.89 -21.08 -20.80
CA ILE A 34 8.74 -19.94 -21.14
C ILE A 34 7.98 -19.09 -22.16
N GLY A 35 8.07 -17.76 -22.03
CA GLY A 35 7.31 -16.84 -22.90
C GLY A 35 5.81 -16.79 -22.61
N VAL A 36 5.38 -17.41 -21.51
CA VAL A 36 3.98 -17.41 -21.05
C VAL A 36 3.53 -16.05 -20.55
N VAL A 37 4.46 -15.22 -20.06
CA VAL A 37 4.18 -13.81 -19.75
C VAL A 37 4.27 -13.05 -21.07
N VAL A 38 3.12 -12.62 -21.59
CA VAL A 38 3.02 -11.95 -22.90
C VAL A 38 3.08 -10.43 -22.78
N THR A 39 2.62 -9.90 -21.66
CA THR A 39 2.65 -8.46 -21.37
C THR A 39 3.20 -8.28 -19.96
N ASP A 40 4.18 -7.41 -19.80
CA ASP A 40 4.56 -6.88 -18.50
C ASP A 40 4.75 -5.36 -18.53
N SER A 41 4.57 -4.73 -17.36
CA SER A 41 4.76 -3.29 -17.23
C SER A 41 4.98 -2.90 -15.78
N THR A 42 5.76 -1.84 -15.57
CA THR A 42 5.89 -1.19 -14.26
C THR A 42 5.12 0.12 -14.25
N LEU A 43 4.27 0.29 -13.25
CA LEU A 43 3.53 1.52 -12.99
C LEU A 43 4.03 2.14 -11.69
N THR A 44 4.12 3.46 -11.65
CA THR A 44 4.62 4.21 -10.47
C THR A 44 3.56 5.19 -9.96
N GLY A 45 3.80 5.79 -8.79
CA GLY A 45 2.87 6.73 -8.17
C GLY A 45 1.83 6.04 -7.28
N TYR A 46 2.21 4.92 -6.67
CA TYR A 46 1.37 4.20 -5.72
C TYR A 46 1.80 4.46 -4.27
N PRO A 47 0.86 4.41 -3.30
CA PRO A 47 -0.58 4.31 -3.51
C PRO A 47 -1.11 5.59 -4.17
N GLN A 48 -2.16 5.46 -4.97
CA GLN A 48 -2.84 6.63 -5.54
C GLN A 48 -3.40 7.49 -4.41
N PHE A 49 -3.52 8.81 -4.64
CA PHE A 49 -4.15 9.69 -3.65
C PHE A 49 -5.51 9.12 -3.24
N GLY A 50 -5.74 9.07 -1.93
CA GLY A 50 -7.01 8.62 -1.35
C GLY A 50 -7.15 7.10 -1.22
N ALA A 51 -6.27 6.31 -1.84
CA ALA A 51 -6.29 4.86 -1.65
C ALA A 51 -5.89 4.43 -0.23
N THR A 52 -5.12 5.26 0.47
CA THR A 52 -4.78 5.10 1.88
C THR A 52 -4.45 6.46 2.50
N ARG A 53 -4.44 6.52 3.83
CA ARG A 53 -3.91 7.65 4.61
C ARG A 53 -2.75 7.21 5.51
N ASP A 54 -2.18 6.02 5.26
CA ASP A 54 -1.04 5.51 6.00
C ASP A 54 0.25 5.78 5.24
N PHE A 55 1.01 6.78 5.70
CA PHE A 55 2.21 7.24 5.01
C PHE A 55 3.41 7.20 5.92
N THR A 56 4.56 6.81 5.38
CA THR A 56 5.83 6.88 6.11
C THR A 56 6.55 8.16 5.74
N MET A 57 6.78 9.00 6.74
CA MET A 57 7.78 10.04 6.63
C MET A 57 9.16 9.39 6.70
N LEU A 58 10.06 9.81 5.81
CA LEU A 58 11.39 9.24 5.66
C LEU A 58 12.39 10.40 5.56
N ALA A 59 13.48 10.31 6.32
CA ALA A 59 14.62 11.18 6.15
C ALA A 59 15.89 10.34 6.12
N GLN A 60 16.53 10.31 4.96
CA GLN A 60 17.71 9.51 4.71
C GLN A 60 18.80 10.30 4.00
N GLY A 61 19.37 11.26 4.73
CA GLY A 61 20.38 12.17 4.20
C GLY A 61 19.93 12.74 2.85
N ASP A 62 20.77 12.59 1.83
CA ASP A 62 20.50 13.09 0.49
C ASP A 62 19.78 12.08 -0.42
N THR A 63 19.55 10.84 0.03
CA THR A 63 19.05 9.76 -0.84
C THR A 63 17.55 9.66 -0.88
N ALA A 64 16.84 9.95 0.22
CA ALA A 64 15.39 9.95 0.25
C ALA A 64 14.82 10.89 1.32
N ASP A 65 13.80 11.66 0.94
CA ASP A 65 13.04 12.55 1.80
C ASP A 65 11.56 12.46 1.42
N VAL A 66 10.75 11.97 2.35
CA VAL A 66 9.30 11.87 2.23
C VAL A 66 8.65 12.67 3.35
N ARG A 67 7.79 13.60 2.94
CA ARG A 67 7.03 14.49 3.81
C ARG A 67 5.55 14.17 3.66
N VAL A 68 4.74 14.60 4.62
CA VAL A 68 3.29 14.36 4.59
C VAL A 68 2.57 15.70 4.71
N VAL A 69 1.53 15.91 3.90
CA VAL A 69 0.63 17.04 4.05
C VAL A 69 -0.67 16.57 4.68
N ILE A 70 -1.19 17.38 5.60
CA ILE A 70 -2.47 17.21 6.27
C ILE A 70 -3.28 18.48 6.05
N ARG A 71 -4.56 18.34 5.65
CA ARG A 71 -5.47 19.47 5.46
C ARG A 71 -6.56 19.54 6.53
N PHE A 72 -6.71 20.75 7.07
CA PHE A 72 -7.86 21.20 7.85
C PHE A 72 -8.45 22.40 7.10
N ASP A 73 -9.14 22.13 5.99
CA ASP A 73 -9.66 23.19 5.12
C ASP A 73 -10.85 23.94 5.75
N THR A 74 -11.46 23.40 6.80
CA THR A 74 -12.54 24.05 7.56
C THR A 74 -12.12 24.16 9.03
N LEU A 75 -11.98 25.39 9.53
CA LEU A 75 -11.79 25.66 10.96
C LEU A 75 -13.03 26.36 11.52
N PRO A 76 -13.47 26.05 12.75
CA PRO A 76 -14.51 26.83 13.40
C PRO A 76 -13.98 28.24 13.65
N ASN A 77 -14.85 29.23 13.51
CA ASN A 77 -14.57 30.64 13.79
C ASN A 77 -15.38 31.17 14.99
N THR A 78 -16.25 30.33 15.55
CA THR A 78 -17.03 30.59 16.75
C THR A 78 -16.92 29.44 17.74
N PHE A 79 -17.22 29.72 19.00
CA PHE A 79 -17.30 28.71 20.06
C PHE A 79 -18.51 28.98 20.96
N ARG A 80 -19.00 27.92 21.61
CA ARG A 80 -20.09 28.01 22.59
C ARG A 80 -19.55 28.01 24.01
N HIS A 81 -19.82 29.09 24.74
CA HIS A 81 -19.67 29.08 26.19
C HIS A 81 -20.93 28.46 26.82
N PRO A 82 -20.83 27.50 27.79
CA PRO A 82 -22.00 26.85 28.38
C PRO A 82 -23.02 27.81 28.98
N ASN A 83 -22.54 28.92 29.53
CA ASN A 83 -23.37 29.96 30.16
C ASN A 83 -23.78 31.11 29.21
N ALA A 84 -23.50 31.01 27.90
CA ALA A 84 -23.88 32.02 26.93
C ALA A 84 -25.12 31.59 26.13
N ALA A 85 -25.95 32.57 25.75
CA ALA A 85 -27.14 32.35 24.93
C ALA A 85 -26.84 32.21 23.42
N ALA A 86 -25.70 32.75 22.96
CA ALA A 86 -25.24 32.69 21.58
C ALA A 86 -23.76 32.30 21.51
N ASP A 87 -23.32 31.92 20.31
CA ASP A 87 -21.92 31.59 20.05
C ASP A 87 -21.08 32.87 19.99
N SER A 88 -19.83 32.78 20.45
CA SER A 88 -18.89 33.88 20.46
C SER A 88 -17.81 33.67 19.40
N ALA A 89 -17.33 34.75 18.78
CA ALA A 89 -16.21 34.68 17.84
C ALA A 89 -14.93 34.23 18.56
N ILE A 90 -14.12 33.43 17.88
CA ILE A 90 -12.81 33.00 18.38
C ILE A 90 -11.84 34.18 18.25
N THR A 91 -11.49 34.78 19.38
CA THR A 91 -10.58 35.94 19.47
C THR A 91 -9.24 35.60 20.12
N ARG A 92 -9.12 34.38 20.66
CA ARG A 92 -7.91 33.85 21.29
C ARG A 92 -7.83 32.35 21.07
N VAL A 93 -6.60 31.84 20.98
CA VAL A 93 -6.28 30.42 21.11
C VAL A 93 -5.28 30.28 22.26
N ASP A 94 -5.66 29.52 23.28
CA ASP A 94 -4.89 29.30 24.50
C ASP A 94 -3.87 28.16 24.35
N SER A 95 -4.29 27.06 23.73
CA SER A 95 -3.40 25.94 23.42
C SER A 95 -3.90 25.19 22.21
N ALA A 96 -3.00 24.85 21.29
CA ALA A 96 -3.30 24.07 20.11
C ALA A 96 -2.30 22.91 19.93
N ARG A 97 -2.83 21.75 19.52
CA ARG A 97 -2.03 20.53 19.26
C ARG A 97 -2.61 19.75 18.10
N ILE A 98 -1.73 19.21 17.26
CA ILE A 98 -2.06 18.17 16.30
C ILE A 98 -1.74 16.83 16.93
N PHE A 99 -2.67 15.88 16.85
CA PHE A 99 -2.45 14.51 17.26
C PHE A 99 -2.31 13.65 16.01
N ILE A 100 -1.18 12.96 15.90
CA ILE A 100 -0.97 11.90 14.91
C ILE A 100 -0.85 10.56 15.63
N VAL A 101 -1.38 9.51 15.01
CA VAL A 101 -1.12 8.14 15.44
C VAL A 101 0.02 7.58 14.58
N VAL A 102 0.99 6.93 15.22
CA VAL A 102 2.14 6.33 14.55
C VAL A 102 2.13 4.82 14.71
N ASP A 103 2.48 4.12 13.65
CA ASP A 103 2.60 2.67 13.65
C ASP A 103 4.06 2.27 13.94
N THR A 104 4.31 1.85 15.18
CA THR A 104 5.64 1.44 15.64
C THR A 104 6.01 0.01 15.20
N THR A 105 5.07 -0.77 14.65
CA THR A 105 5.32 -2.16 14.21
C THR A 105 6.08 -2.23 12.89
N VAL A 106 5.98 -1.17 12.07
CA VAL A 106 6.62 -1.07 10.75
C VAL A 106 8.06 -0.56 10.83
N GLY A 107 8.44 -0.04 11.98
CA GLY A 107 9.79 0.41 12.28
C GLY A 107 9.77 1.50 13.33
N ARG A 108 10.37 1.22 14.49
CA ARG A 108 10.61 2.24 15.51
C ARG A 108 11.94 2.94 15.23
N PRO A 109 11.99 4.28 15.22
CA PRO A 109 13.25 5.00 15.17
C PRO A 109 14.23 4.54 16.26
N LYS A 110 15.50 4.38 15.90
CA LYS A 110 16.58 3.99 16.83
C LYS A 110 17.29 5.19 17.47
N ALA A 111 16.98 6.40 17.00
CA ALA A 111 17.47 7.66 17.52
C ALA A 111 16.31 8.65 17.71
N PRO A 112 16.49 9.71 18.52
CA PRO A 112 15.51 10.78 18.65
C PRO A 112 15.11 11.35 17.29
N VAL A 113 13.83 11.69 17.16
CA VAL A 113 13.24 12.21 15.91
C VAL A 113 12.61 13.55 16.18
N THR A 114 12.96 14.55 15.36
CA THR A 114 12.31 15.85 15.35
C THR A 114 11.26 15.86 14.26
N ILE A 115 10.04 16.25 14.62
CA ILE A 115 8.93 16.48 13.69
C ILE A 115 8.72 17.98 13.58
N ASP A 116 8.98 18.51 12.39
CA ASP A 116 8.73 19.91 12.04
C ASP A 116 7.40 20.02 11.30
N MET A 117 6.65 21.08 11.60
CA MET A 117 5.36 21.39 11.00
C MET A 117 5.42 22.74 10.31
N PHE A 118 5.04 22.81 9.04
CA PHE A 118 5.05 24.01 8.22
C PHE A 118 3.65 24.37 7.74
N ASP A 119 3.32 25.67 7.68
CA ASP A 119 2.14 26.14 6.96
C ASP A 119 2.42 26.07 5.45
N VAL A 120 1.84 25.06 4.81
CA VAL A 120 1.97 24.79 3.38
C VAL A 120 0.72 25.21 2.60
N ASP A 121 -0.15 26.01 3.21
CA ASP A 121 -1.31 26.56 2.52
C ASP A 121 -0.87 27.47 1.35
N THR A 122 -1.49 27.26 0.19
CA THR A 122 -1.14 27.93 -1.06
C THR A 122 -2.28 27.86 -2.06
N THR A 123 -2.32 28.82 -2.98
CA THR A 123 -3.25 28.86 -4.11
C THR A 123 -2.72 28.12 -5.34
N ALA A 124 -1.44 27.74 -5.36
CA ALA A 124 -0.85 26.90 -6.40
C ALA A 124 -1.43 25.47 -6.34
N ALA A 125 -1.20 24.68 -7.41
CA ALA A 125 -1.54 23.27 -7.44
C ALA A 125 -0.70 22.50 -6.40
N ASP A 126 -1.24 22.41 -5.19
CA ASP A 126 -0.59 21.88 -3.99
C ASP A 126 -0.62 20.35 -3.95
N THR A 127 -0.82 19.69 -5.09
CA THR A 127 -0.48 18.27 -5.30
C THR A 127 0.85 18.12 -6.04
N LEU A 128 1.42 19.23 -6.53
CA LEU A 128 2.71 19.25 -7.22
C LEU A 128 3.86 19.45 -6.24
N LYS A 129 4.86 18.59 -6.34
CA LYS A 129 6.13 18.71 -5.61
C LYS A 129 6.75 20.11 -5.74
N SER A 130 6.75 20.67 -6.96
CA SER A 130 7.33 21.99 -7.25
C SER A 130 6.61 23.14 -6.54
N ALA A 131 5.32 23.00 -6.23
CA ALA A 131 4.55 24.01 -5.50
C ALA A 131 4.78 23.92 -3.99
N LEU A 132 4.84 22.70 -3.46
CA LEU A 132 4.87 22.45 -2.01
C LEU A 132 6.27 22.48 -1.39
N VAL A 133 7.27 21.90 -2.05
CA VAL A 133 8.64 21.79 -1.49
C VAL A 133 9.21 23.16 -1.08
N PRO A 134 9.04 24.24 -1.87
CA PRO A 134 9.51 25.57 -1.47
C PRO A 134 8.83 26.15 -0.22
N LEU A 135 7.69 25.61 0.22
CA LEU A 135 6.97 26.08 1.42
C LEU A 135 7.54 25.52 2.73
N PHE A 136 8.39 24.49 2.67
CA PHE A 136 9.09 23.93 3.83
C PHE A 136 10.33 24.74 4.20
N ARG A 137 10.10 25.98 4.65
CA ARG A 137 11.12 26.98 4.95
C ARG A 137 10.90 27.61 6.34
N PRO A 138 11.94 28.16 6.98
CA PRO A 138 11.86 28.57 8.39
C PRO A 138 10.77 29.59 8.72
N ASP A 139 10.45 30.53 7.83
CA ASP A 139 9.39 31.53 8.01
C ASP A 139 7.97 30.93 8.01
N ARG A 140 7.82 29.70 7.54
CA ARG A 140 6.57 28.94 7.54
C ARG A 140 6.52 27.90 8.65
N LEU A 141 7.54 27.79 9.50
CA LEU A 141 7.55 26.83 10.60
C LEU A 141 6.50 27.23 11.65
N ILE A 142 5.51 26.37 11.86
CA ILE A 142 4.38 26.60 12.77
C ILE A 142 4.39 25.67 13.98
N GLY A 143 5.36 24.76 14.06
CA GLY A 143 5.59 23.93 15.23
C GLY A 143 6.76 22.99 15.03
N THR A 144 7.41 22.62 16.12
CA THR A 144 8.49 21.63 16.11
C THR A 144 8.49 20.88 17.43
N ARG A 145 8.79 19.58 17.38
CA ARG A 145 8.99 18.78 18.58
C ARG A 145 9.96 17.64 18.32
N THR A 146 10.96 17.53 19.18
CA THR A 146 11.83 16.36 19.26
C THR A 146 11.26 15.35 20.24
N PHE A 147 11.19 14.10 19.81
CA PHE A 147 10.80 12.96 20.61
C PHE A 147 12.02 12.07 20.85
N ALA A 148 12.30 11.76 22.11
CA ALA A 148 13.19 10.66 22.43
C ALA A 148 12.57 9.34 21.97
N VAL A 149 13.40 8.31 21.70
CA VAL A 149 12.93 7.00 21.23
C VAL A 149 11.86 6.41 22.16
N SER A 150 12.00 6.60 23.48
CA SER A 150 11.06 6.14 24.50
C SER A 150 9.72 6.88 24.50
N GLU A 151 9.66 8.10 23.97
CA GLU A 151 8.45 8.92 23.85
C GLU A 151 7.64 8.58 22.60
N ILE A 152 8.27 7.94 21.60
CA ILE A 152 7.58 7.47 20.40
C ILE A 152 6.72 6.26 20.78
N ARG A 153 5.46 6.57 21.13
CA ARG A 153 4.35 5.65 21.41
C ARG A 153 3.28 5.80 20.33
N ASP A 154 2.13 5.17 20.52
CA ASP A 154 1.06 5.12 19.51
C ASP A 154 0.54 6.49 19.10
N THR A 155 0.40 7.45 20.01
CA THR A 155 -0.12 8.80 19.71
C THR A 155 0.88 9.88 20.09
N LEU A 156 1.22 10.75 19.13
CA LEU A 156 2.16 11.86 19.33
C LEU A 156 1.41 13.20 19.31
N PRO A 157 1.40 13.94 20.43
CA PRO A 157 0.91 15.31 20.45
C PRO A 157 1.99 16.29 19.97
N LEU A 158 1.69 17.01 18.89
CA LEU A 158 2.55 18.01 18.27
C LEU A 158 2.03 19.41 18.59
N PRO A 159 2.77 20.25 19.35
CA PRO A 159 2.38 21.62 19.60
C PRO A 159 2.48 22.45 18.31
N ILE A 160 1.42 23.20 18.01
CA ILE A 160 1.32 24.10 16.86
C ILE A 160 1.10 25.53 17.36
N SER A 161 1.56 26.52 16.60
CA SER A 161 1.42 27.94 16.92
C SER A 161 -0.05 28.32 17.12
N ASN A 162 -0.36 28.80 18.33
CA ASN A 162 -1.69 29.33 18.66
C ASN A 162 -2.07 30.51 17.76
N ASP A 163 -1.12 31.39 17.44
CA ASP A 163 -1.35 32.58 16.63
C ASP A 163 -1.75 32.21 15.20
N VAL A 164 -1.15 31.16 14.64
CA VAL A 164 -1.51 30.65 13.31
C VAL A 164 -2.91 30.06 13.33
N VAL A 165 -3.23 29.23 14.32
CA VAL A 165 -4.57 28.64 14.45
C VAL A 165 -5.63 29.73 14.62
N LEU A 166 -5.34 30.74 15.46
CA LEU A 166 -6.22 31.90 15.65
C LEU A 166 -6.42 32.67 14.34
N ALA A 167 -5.32 33.02 13.64
CA ALA A 167 -5.39 33.80 12.41
C ALA A 167 -6.20 33.07 11.32
N LYS A 168 -5.97 31.75 11.16
CA LYS A 168 -6.71 30.93 10.19
C LYS A 168 -8.18 30.76 10.57
N SER A 169 -8.47 30.49 11.85
CA SER A 169 -9.83 30.38 12.39
C SER A 169 -10.62 31.67 12.19
N ALA A 170 -10.07 32.82 12.60
CA ALA A 170 -10.73 34.11 12.49
C ALA A 170 -10.99 34.52 11.03
N ALA A 171 -10.08 34.17 10.11
CA ALA A 171 -10.23 34.43 8.69
C ALA A 171 -11.11 33.41 7.95
N GLY A 172 -11.52 32.31 8.59
CA GLY A 172 -12.16 31.18 7.91
C GLY A 172 -11.27 30.55 6.82
N ALA A 173 -9.94 30.62 7.01
CA ALA A 173 -8.96 30.18 6.03
C ALA A 173 -8.53 28.72 6.25
N HIS A 174 -7.97 28.12 5.21
CA HIS A 174 -7.45 26.75 5.27
C HIS A 174 -6.18 26.67 6.13
N LEU A 175 -6.11 25.64 6.97
CA LEU A 175 -4.87 25.24 7.63
C LEU A 175 -4.34 23.96 7.00
N ARG A 176 -3.27 24.08 6.23
CA ARG A 176 -2.59 22.94 5.60
C ARG A 176 -1.20 22.80 6.20
N VAL A 177 -0.93 21.63 6.76
CA VAL A 177 0.25 21.37 7.56
C VAL A 177 1.15 20.37 6.86
N GLY A 178 2.35 20.81 6.50
CA GLY A 178 3.40 19.94 5.99
C GLY A 178 4.23 19.41 7.16
N LEU A 179 4.33 18.10 7.28
CA LEU A 179 5.15 17.39 8.27
C LEU A 179 6.45 16.93 7.63
N ARG A 180 7.56 17.21 8.32
CA ARG A 180 8.90 16.72 7.98
C ARG A 180 9.54 16.08 9.21
N ILE A 181 10.22 14.95 9.03
CA ILE A 181 11.05 14.37 10.09
C ILE A 181 12.53 14.66 9.85
N THR A 182 13.27 14.83 10.93
CA THR A 182 14.73 14.85 10.93
C THR A 182 15.28 14.07 12.13
N SER A 183 16.52 13.60 12.02
CA SER A 183 17.23 12.93 13.11
C SER A 183 18.73 13.13 12.91
N ALA A 184 19.51 13.01 13.99
CA ALA A 184 20.96 12.98 13.91
C ALA A 184 21.49 11.73 13.17
N GLN A 185 20.68 10.66 13.08
CA GLN A 185 20.99 9.47 12.30
C GLN A 185 20.28 9.50 10.95
N SER A 186 20.98 9.07 9.90
CA SER A 186 20.37 8.84 8.58
C SER A 186 19.50 7.59 8.56
N GLY A 187 18.48 7.57 7.70
CA GLY A 187 17.60 6.40 7.51
C GLY A 187 16.48 6.31 8.55
N VAL A 188 16.07 7.45 9.12
CA VAL A 188 14.96 7.49 10.05
C VAL A 188 13.64 7.43 9.29
N LYS A 189 12.73 6.57 9.76
CA LYS A 189 11.39 6.39 9.22
C LYS A 189 10.35 6.46 10.33
N LEU A 190 9.23 7.12 10.08
CA LEU A 190 8.10 7.19 11.00
C LEU A 190 6.80 7.08 10.21
N ARG A 191 6.07 5.99 10.44
CA ARG A 191 4.79 5.74 9.78
C ARG A 191 3.65 6.40 10.54
N VAL A 192 2.88 7.26 9.87
CA VAL A 192 1.63 7.82 10.37
C VAL A 192 0.49 6.92 9.94
N ALA A 193 -0.36 6.50 10.88
CA ALA A 193 -1.48 5.60 10.65
C ALA A 193 -2.81 6.38 10.50
N GLY A 194 -3.01 7.04 9.36
CA GLY A 194 -4.15 7.93 9.12
C GLY A 194 -5.43 7.25 8.61
N SER A 195 -5.40 5.99 8.16
CA SER A 195 -6.60 5.34 7.59
C SER A 195 -7.64 5.00 8.66
N VAL A 196 -7.20 4.47 9.80
CA VAL A 196 -8.06 4.12 10.94
C VAL A 196 -8.09 5.25 11.97
N TYR A 197 -6.97 5.95 12.14
CA TYR A 197 -6.81 6.99 13.15
C TYR A 197 -6.41 8.31 12.49
N ALA A 198 -7.39 8.95 11.84
CA ALA A 198 -7.16 10.22 11.16
C ALA A 198 -6.53 11.25 12.11
N PRO A 199 -5.48 11.98 11.69
CA PRO A 199 -4.95 13.06 12.51
C PRO A 199 -6.04 14.09 12.85
N ARG A 200 -5.85 14.77 13.97
CA ARG A 200 -6.80 15.79 14.42
C ARG A 200 -6.08 16.99 15.00
N LEU A 201 -6.60 18.16 14.69
CA LEU A 201 -6.24 19.38 15.39
C LEU A 201 -7.19 19.51 16.59
N THR A 202 -6.64 19.79 17.76
CA THR A 202 -7.44 20.21 18.92
C THR A 202 -6.91 21.51 19.46
N PHE A 203 -7.81 22.41 19.85
CA PHE A 203 -7.38 23.64 20.51
C PHE A 203 -8.40 24.15 21.53
N ARG A 204 -7.91 24.97 22.45
CA ARG A 204 -8.72 25.73 23.41
C ARG A 204 -8.73 27.19 23.00
N VAL A 205 -9.89 27.82 23.07
CA VAL A 205 -10.07 29.25 22.80
C VAL A 205 -10.00 30.12 24.06
N THR A 206 -10.14 29.50 25.23
CA THR A 206 -10.10 30.15 26.55
C THR A 206 -9.42 29.23 27.57
N PRO A 207 -8.78 29.80 28.61
CA PRO A 207 -8.33 29.02 29.77
C PRO A 207 -9.48 28.45 30.61
N ASP A 208 -10.72 28.94 30.43
CA ASP A 208 -11.89 28.38 31.12
C ASP A 208 -12.11 26.91 30.73
N THR A 209 -12.08 26.04 31.74
CA THR A 209 -12.20 24.59 31.57
C THR A 209 -13.63 24.13 31.30
N LEU A 210 -14.64 24.98 31.56
CA LEU A 210 -16.04 24.72 31.20
C LEU A 210 -16.26 24.78 29.69
N VAL A 211 -15.45 25.54 28.96
CA VAL A 211 -15.46 25.54 27.50
C VAL A 211 -14.73 24.30 26.99
N SER A 212 -15.45 23.52 26.18
CA SER A 212 -14.91 22.33 25.56
C SER A 212 -13.81 22.68 24.55
N ARG A 213 -12.88 21.74 24.34
CA ARG A 213 -11.88 21.89 23.28
C ARG A 213 -12.56 21.71 21.92
N ASP A 214 -12.20 22.54 20.97
CA ASP A 214 -12.54 22.27 19.58
C ASP A 214 -11.67 21.13 19.06
N THR A 215 -12.28 20.23 18.29
CA THR A 215 -11.60 19.14 17.60
C THR A 215 -11.96 19.20 16.12
N VAL A 216 -10.95 19.44 15.30
CA VAL A 216 -11.08 19.49 13.85
C VAL A 216 -10.46 18.23 13.26
N LEU A 217 -11.27 17.50 12.49
CA LEU A 217 -10.83 16.32 11.76
C LEU A 217 -10.25 16.72 10.41
N LEU A 218 -9.45 15.83 9.82
CA LEU A 218 -8.97 16.00 8.46
C LEU A 218 -10.13 16.22 7.49
N GLN A 219 -10.06 17.30 6.74
CA GLN A 219 -10.98 17.60 5.67
C GLN A 219 -10.25 18.40 4.60
N SER A 220 -10.59 18.11 3.36
CA SER A 220 -10.15 18.88 2.20
C SER A 220 -11.38 19.26 1.39
N ASN A 221 -11.47 20.54 1.07
CA ASN A 221 -12.47 21.12 0.18
C ASN A 221 -11.80 21.62 -1.11
N THR A 222 -10.56 21.18 -1.37
CA THR A 222 -9.79 21.49 -2.58
C THR A 222 -9.48 20.22 -3.38
N PRO A 223 -9.79 20.18 -4.69
CA PRO A 223 -10.39 21.25 -5.49
C PRO A 223 -11.81 21.62 -5.04
N ALA A 224 -12.18 22.90 -5.17
CA ALA A 224 -13.51 23.36 -4.77
C ALA A 224 -14.58 22.73 -5.67
N ASN A 225 -15.73 22.38 -5.07
CA ASN A 225 -16.85 21.73 -5.76
C ASN A 225 -16.50 20.37 -6.39
N ASP A 226 -15.47 19.69 -5.89
CA ASP A 226 -15.06 18.36 -6.33
C ASP A 226 -15.37 17.33 -5.22
N GLU A 227 -16.16 16.31 -5.53
CA GLU A 227 -16.50 15.25 -4.59
C GLU A 227 -15.27 14.44 -4.14
N THR A 228 -14.20 14.46 -4.94
CA THR A 228 -12.91 13.83 -4.64
C THR A 228 -12.01 14.72 -3.78
N ALA A 229 -12.39 15.94 -3.42
CA ALA A 229 -11.56 16.83 -2.61
C ALA A 229 -11.07 16.16 -1.32
N THR A 230 -11.92 15.36 -0.68
CA THR A 230 -11.64 14.64 0.58
C THR A 230 -10.52 13.61 0.48
N VAL A 231 -10.22 13.11 -0.73
CA VAL A 231 -9.08 12.23 -1.02
C VAL A 231 -7.75 12.95 -0.75
N TYR A 232 -7.71 14.27 -0.93
CA TYR A 232 -6.52 15.09 -0.70
C TYR A 232 -6.39 15.62 0.73
N ALA A 233 -7.20 15.13 1.69
CA ALA A 233 -7.09 15.53 3.08
C ALA A 233 -5.74 15.14 3.72
N MET A 234 -5.11 14.06 3.22
CA MET A 234 -3.78 13.61 3.60
C MET A 234 -3.07 12.98 2.42
N TYR A 235 -1.82 13.36 2.17
CA TYR A 235 -1.01 12.75 1.12
C TYR A 235 0.49 12.94 1.34
N PRO A 236 1.34 12.07 0.78
CA PRO A 236 2.78 12.22 0.88
C PRO A 236 3.31 13.14 -0.23
N ILE A 237 4.45 13.77 0.03
CA ILE A 237 5.27 14.45 -0.95
C ILE A 237 6.63 13.77 -0.96
N ILE A 238 7.05 13.31 -2.14
CA ILE A 238 8.37 12.74 -2.32
C ILE A 238 9.33 13.84 -2.76
N VAL A 239 10.12 14.33 -1.82
CA VAL A 239 11.08 15.43 -2.04
C VAL A 239 12.33 14.90 -2.74
N SER A 240 12.80 13.72 -2.37
CA SER A 240 13.89 13.01 -3.05
C SER A 240 13.73 11.49 -2.86
N GLY A 241 14.45 10.70 -3.65
CA GLY A 241 14.45 9.24 -3.54
C GLY A 241 13.38 8.49 -4.35
N ALA A 242 12.47 9.21 -5.03
CA ALA A 242 11.69 8.59 -6.10
C ALA A 242 12.65 8.22 -7.23
N LEU A 243 12.79 6.93 -7.51
CA LEU A 243 13.51 6.47 -8.68
C LEU A 243 12.69 6.70 -9.94
N PRO A 244 13.35 7.01 -11.07
CA PRO A 244 12.67 7.00 -12.35
C PRO A 244 12.12 5.61 -12.64
N ILE A 245 11.07 5.57 -13.46
CA ILE A 245 10.51 4.33 -14.00
C ILE A 245 11.67 3.47 -14.53
N PRO A 246 11.76 2.20 -14.14
CA PRO A 246 12.79 1.31 -14.66
C PRO A 246 12.83 1.31 -16.19
N GLY A 247 14.03 1.16 -16.75
CA GLY A 247 14.19 0.90 -18.17
C GLY A 247 13.46 -0.39 -18.55
N THR A 248 13.17 -0.57 -19.85
CA THR A 248 12.21 -1.59 -20.29
C THR A 248 12.61 -3.03 -19.94
N GLY A 249 13.90 -3.33 -19.71
CA GLY A 249 14.37 -4.63 -19.24
C GLY A 249 14.16 -4.93 -17.76
N VAL A 250 13.57 -4.02 -16.97
CA VAL A 250 13.45 -4.13 -15.52
C VAL A 250 12.00 -3.90 -15.05
N LEU A 251 11.54 -4.76 -14.14
CA LEU A 251 10.28 -4.65 -13.44
C LEU A 251 10.55 -4.21 -12.00
N ALA A 252 9.80 -3.22 -11.49
CA ALA A 252 9.98 -2.74 -10.12
C ALA A 252 8.74 -2.94 -9.25
N VAL A 253 8.99 -3.24 -7.96
CA VAL A 253 7.97 -3.42 -6.93
C VAL A 253 8.38 -2.69 -5.65
N GLY A 254 7.58 -1.72 -5.20
CA GLY A 254 7.83 -0.95 -3.98
C GLY A 254 8.60 0.35 -4.21
N GLY A 255 9.48 0.71 -3.28
CA GLY A 255 10.21 1.97 -3.31
C GLY A 255 9.41 3.18 -2.81
N VAL A 256 10.11 4.31 -2.67
CA VAL A 256 9.58 5.56 -2.11
C VAL A 256 8.39 6.11 -2.91
N GLY A 257 8.40 5.94 -4.23
CA GLY A 257 7.32 6.34 -5.15
C GLY A 257 6.27 5.28 -5.42
N GLY A 258 6.41 4.10 -4.81
CA GLY A 258 5.55 2.93 -5.02
C GLY A 258 5.44 2.51 -6.47
N ALA A 259 6.17 1.46 -6.82
CA ALA A 259 6.07 0.75 -8.07
C ALA A 259 5.21 -0.51 -7.91
N ARG A 260 4.34 -0.75 -8.90
CA ARG A 260 3.62 -2.00 -9.08
C ARG A 260 4.02 -2.60 -10.41
N THR A 261 4.18 -3.92 -10.44
CA THR A 261 4.45 -4.67 -11.66
C THR A 261 3.19 -5.41 -12.10
N TYR A 262 2.74 -5.19 -13.32
CA TYR A 262 1.67 -5.94 -13.97
C TYR A 262 2.27 -7.07 -14.81
N LEU A 263 1.70 -8.28 -14.69
CA LEU A 263 2.06 -9.44 -15.52
C LEU A 263 0.79 -10.07 -16.10
N GLN A 264 0.75 -10.25 -17.42
CA GLN A 264 -0.31 -10.95 -18.13
C GLN A 264 0.22 -12.28 -18.69
N PHE A 265 -0.55 -13.34 -18.49
CA PHE A 265 -0.21 -14.70 -18.88
C PHE A 265 -1.07 -15.17 -20.06
N ASP A 266 -0.43 -15.70 -21.10
CA ASP A 266 -1.08 -16.49 -22.14
C ASP A 266 -0.96 -17.96 -21.79
N LEU A 267 -2.01 -18.48 -21.12
CA LEU A 267 -2.04 -19.85 -20.62
C LEU A 267 -2.79 -20.75 -21.60
N PRO A 268 -2.24 -21.93 -21.95
CA PRO A 268 -3.01 -22.97 -22.60
C PRO A 268 -4.31 -23.26 -21.85
N THR A 269 -5.45 -23.22 -22.55
CA THR A 269 -6.78 -23.41 -21.95
C THR A 269 -6.90 -24.70 -21.15
N ILE A 270 -6.21 -25.75 -21.58
CA ILE A 270 -6.15 -27.04 -20.88
C ILE A 270 -5.70 -26.90 -19.41
N LEU A 271 -4.78 -25.97 -19.11
CA LEU A 271 -4.24 -25.77 -17.76
C LEU A 271 -5.22 -25.13 -16.79
N VAL A 272 -6.23 -24.45 -17.32
CA VAL A 272 -7.26 -23.79 -16.53
C VAL A 272 -8.52 -24.64 -16.49
N ASP A 273 -8.94 -25.19 -17.63
CA ASP A 273 -10.27 -25.78 -17.78
C ASP A 273 -10.29 -27.31 -17.57
N SER A 274 -9.18 -28.00 -17.84
CA SER A 274 -9.19 -29.46 -18.06
C SER A 274 -8.27 -30.28 -17.17
N VAL A 275 -7.35 -29.66 -16.44
CA VAL A 275 -6.41 -30.38 -15.56
C VAL A 275 -6.53 -29.96 -14.11
N GLN A 276 -5.99 -30.79 -13.22
CA GLN A 276 -5.80 -30.41 -11.83
C GLN A 276 -4.38 -29.92 -11.62
N VAL A 277 -4.22 -28.60 -11.44
CA VAL A 277 -2.95 -27.99 -11.06
C VAL A 277 -2.68 -28.28 -9.58
N ILE A 278 -1.55 -28.92 -9.30
CA ILE A 278 -1.11 -29.30 -7.95
C ILE A 278 -0.08 -28.31 -7.42
N ARG A 279 0.80 -27.81 -8.28
CA ARG A 279 1.75 -26.74 -7.98
C ARG A 279 1.82 -25.78 -9.15
N ALA A 280 1.96 -24.50 -8.84
CA ALA A 280 2.27 -23.48 -9.83
C ALA A 280 3.17 -22.45 -9.16
N SER A 281 4.32 -22.16 -9.76
CA SER A 281 5.26 -21.16 -9.24
C SER A 281 5.64 -20.19 -10.35
N LEU A 282 5.44 -18.89 -10.13
CA LEU A 282 6.02 -17.83 -10.94
C LEU A 282 7.49 -17.67 -10.56
N LEU A 283 8.35 -17.79 -11.56
CA LEU A 283 9.79 -17.70 -11.44
C LEU A 283 10.25 -16.33 -11.98
N LEU A 284 10.77 -15.48 -11.09
CA LEU A 284 11.31 -14.17 -11.43
C LEU A 284 12.80 -14.11 -11.10
N ASN A 285 13.60 -13.49 -11.96
CA ASN A 285 15.01 -13.25 -11.66
C ASN A 285 15.15 -11.88 -11.01
N GLN A 286 15.45 -11.87 -9.70
CA GLN A 286 15.70 -10.66 -8.96
C GLN A 286 17.05 -10.05 -9.35
N LEU A 287 17.03 -8.76 -9.63
CA LEU A 287 18.19 -7.92 -9.86
C LEU A 287 18.58 -7.22 -8.56
N GLN A 288 19.83 -6.78 -8.48
CA GLN A 288 20.25 -5.94 -7.37
C GLN A 288 19.45 -4.63 -7.45
N SER A 289 18.78 -4.29 -6.34
CA SER A 289 17.95 -3.08 -6.27
C SER A 289 18.72 -1.83 -6.69
N ARG A 290 18.06 -0.99 -7.49
CA ARG A 290 18.55 0.34 -7.88
C ARG A 290 18.55 1.33 -6.71
N VAL A 291 17.85 1.02 -5.61
CA VAL A 291 17.79 1.87 -4.41
C VAL A 291 18.93 1.54 -3.45
N VAL A 292 19.87 2.48 -3.29
CA VAL A 292 20.96 2.38 -2.28
C VAL A 292 20.42 2.49 -0.84
N ALA A 293 19.27 3.15 -0.68
CA ALA A 293 18.77 3.66 0.59
C ALA A 293 18.29 2.57 1.59
N SER A 294 17.85 1.38 1.18
CA SER A 294 17.46 0.35 2.17
C SER A 294 17.78 -1.07 1.74
N SER A 295 18.95 -1.25 1.12
CA SER A 295 19.30 -2.54 0.49
C SER A 295 19.35 -3.72 1.46
N SER A 296 19.47 -3.48 2.78
CA SER A 296 19.48 -4.52 3.83
C SER A 296 18.11 -4.83 4.45
N ASP A 297 17.10 -3.99 4.26
CA ASP A 297 15.78 -4.19 4.88
C ASP A 297 14.95 -5.18 4.06
N THR A 298 14.30 -6.14 4.71
CA THR A 298 13.35 -7.03 4.02
C THR A 298 12.07 -6.28 3.64
N THR A 299 11.52 -6.58 2.48
CA THR A 299 10.18 -6.13 2.06
C THR A 299 9.34 -7.33 1.65
N ALA A 300 8.06 -7.29 1.99
CA ALA A 300 7.11 -8.33 1.59
C ALA A 300 6.44 -7.91 0.27
N MET A 301 6.53 -8.77 -0.74
CA MET A 301 5.81 -8.64 -1.99
C MET A 301 4.52 -9.43 -1.93
N LEU A 302 3.44 -8.82 -2.39
CA LEU A 302 2.12 -9.43 -2.55
C LEU A 302 1.85 -9.70 -4.03
N VAL A 303 1.09 -10.77 -4.27
CA VAL A 303 0.55 -11.09 -5.59
C VAL A 303 -0.96 -10.88 -5.54
N ASP A 304 -1.42 -9.85 -6.22
CA ASP A 304 -2.82 -9.49 -6.27
C ASP A 304 -3.44 -9.94 -7.61
N PRO A 305 -4.51 -10.77 -7.59
CA PRO A 305 -5.19 -11.17 -8.81
C PRO A 305 -5.89 -9.97 -9.45
N VAL A 306 -5.92 -9.91 -10.77
CA VAL A 306 -6.71 -8.92 -11.50
C VAL A 306 -8.13 -9.43 -11.67
N LEU A 307 -9.11 -8.60 -11.28
CA LEU A 307 -10.53 -8.96 -11.31
C LEU A 307 -11.27 -8.42 -12.55
N SER A 308 -10.62 -7.59 -13.37
CA SER A 308 -11.22 -7.06 -14.59
C SER A 308 -11.35 -8.14 -15.68
N GLY A 309 -12.43 -8.06 -16.47
CA GLY A 309 -12.59 -8.85 -17.69
C GLY A 309 -11.66 -8.40 -18.82
N ALA A 310 -11.57 -9.23 -19.87
CA ALA A 310 -10.64 -9.03 -21.00
C ALA A 310 -10.91 -7.77 -21.86
N LYS A 311 -12.06 -7.10 -21.69
CA LYS A 311 -12.40 -5.87 -22.43
C LYS A 311 -11.63 -4.64 -21.95
N ILE A 312 -11.08 -4.67 -20.74
CA ILE A 312 -10.24 -3.58 -20.22
C ILE A 312 -8.80 -3.86 -20.63
N THR A 313 -8.24 -3.01 -21.49
CA THR A 313 -6.90 -3.20 -22.07
C THR A 313 -5.88 -2.19 -21.55
N ASP A 314 -6.31 -1.04 -21.04
CA ASP A 314 -5.42 -0.04 -20.45
C ASP A 314 -4.86 -0.55 -19.12
N VAL A 315 -3.54 -0.76 -19.06
CA VAL A 315 -2.86 -1.35 -17.90
C VAL A 315 -3.08 -0.51 -16.63
N GLY A 316 -3.06 0.82 -16.74
CA GLY A 316 -3.31 1.72 -15.61
C GLY A 316 -4.70 1.52 -14.98
N THR A 317 -5.70 1.29 -15.81
CA THR A 317 -7.07 0.97 -15.40
C THR A 317 -7.17 -0.46 -14.88
N ILE A 318 -6.55 -1.45 -15.52
CA ILE A 318 -6.54 -2.85 -15.07
C ILE A 318 -6.01 -2.97 -13.64
N VAL A 319 -4.90 -2.29 -13.33
CA VAL A 319 -4.26 -2.36 -12.01
C VAL A 319 -5.17 -1.80 -10.90
N LYS A 320 -6.15 -0.93 -11.21
CA LYS A 320 -7.15 -0.48 -10.23
C LYS A 320 -8.14 -1.57 -9.84
N PHE A 321 -8.30 -2.61 -10.66
CA PHE A 321 -9.11 -3.79 -10.37
C PHE A 321 -8.30 -4.93 -9.74
N SER A 322 -7.15 -4.63 -9.11
CA SER A 322 -6.39 -5.61 -8.33
C SER A 322 -7.18 -6.00 -7.07
N GLY A 323 -7.53 -7.28 -6.94
CA GLY A 323 -8.11 -7.86 -5.73
C GLY A 323 -7.04 -8.22 -4.70
N SER A 324 -7.44 -8.56 -3.47
CA SER A 324 -6.50 -9.00 -2.44
C SER A 324 -6.11 -10.46 -2.65
N GLY A 325 -4.82 -10.76 -2.87
CA GLY A 325 -4.37 -12.16 -2.99
C GLY A 325 -4.69 -13.03 -1.77
N SER A 326 -4.76 -12.43 -0.57
CA SER A 326 -5.06 -13.14 0.67
C SER A 326 -6.45 -13.79 0.69
N SER A 327 -7.44 -13.25 -0.05
CA SER A 327 -8.79 -13.81 -0.07
C SER A 327 -8.88 -15.13 -0.82
N ILE A 328 -7.90 -15.41 -1.67
CA ILE A 328 -7.77 -16.68 -2.41
C ILE A 328 -6.56 -17.48 -1.92
N GLY A 329 -6.01 -17.17 -0.74
CA GLY A 329 -4.89 -17.92 -0.17
C GLY A 329 -3.59 -17.81 -0.97
N LEU A 330 -3.33 -16.67 -1.60
CA LEU A 330 -1.97 -16.31 -2.06
C LEU A 330 -1.20 -15.69 -0.89
N ASP A 331 -0.02 -16.22 -0.62
CA ASP A 331 0.87 -15.71 0.43
C ASP A 331 1.80 -14.63 -0.10
N SER A 332 2.29 -13.81 0.82
CA SER A 332 3.35 -12.83 0.58
C SER A 332 4.72 -13.50 0.54
N VAL A 333 5.63 -12.97 -0.28
CA VAL A 333 7.03 -13.40 -0.29
C VAL A 333 7.89 -12.28 0.29
N ARG A 334 8.69 -12.58 1.33
CA ARG A 334 9.67 -11.63 1.87
C ARG A 334 10.98 -11.75 1.13
N LEU A 335 11.47 -10.62 0.63
CA LEU A 335 12.71 -10.53 -0.15
C LEU A 335 13.59 -9.40 0.40
N VAL A 336 14.90 -9.57 0.27
CA VAL A 336 15.89 -8.52 0.56
C VAL A 336 16.22 -7.83 -0.76
N PRO A 337 16.05 -6.50 -0.90
CA PRO A 337 16.35 -5.75 -2.13
C PRO A 337 17.76 -5.94 -2.69
N LYS A 338 18.77 -6.13 -1.82
CA LYS A 338 20.16 -6.38 -2.25
C LYS A 338 20.34 -7.76 -2.91
N ASP A 339 19.53 -8.74 -2.57
CA ASP A 339 19.76 -10.10 -3.03
C ASP A 339 19.49 -10.23 -4.53
N VAL A 340 20.17 -11.17 -5.17
CA VAL A 340 20.04 -11.44 -6.61
C VAL A 340 19.64 -12.88 -6.87
N GLY A 341 19.17 -13.15 -8.08
CA GLY A 341 18.91 -14.50 -8.58
C GLY A 341 17.45 -14.91 -8.55
N LEU A 342 17.20 -16.19 -8.80
CA LEU A 342 15.85 -16.72 -9.01
C LEU A 342 15.01 -16.65 -7.74
N ARG A 343 13.77 -16.20 -7.88
CA ARG A 343 12.72 -16.19 -6.85
C ARG A 343 11.53 -16.98 -7.35
N SER A 344 10.97 -17.81 -6.48
CA SER A 344 9.81 -18.65 -6.75
C SER A 344 8.65 -18.15 -5.92
N ILE A 345 7.52 -17.87 -6.58
CA ILE A 345 6.31 -17.33 -5.97
C ILE A 345 5.17 -18.30 -6.24
N GLU A 346 4.56 -18.86 -5.20
CA GLU A 346 3.50 -19.85 -5.34
C GLU A 346 2.19 -19.22 -5.81
N LEU A 347 1.60 -19.80 -6.86
CA LEU A 347 0.39 -19.35 -7.55
C LEU A 347 -0.68 -20.45 -7.67
N VAL A 348 -0.54 -21.60 -6.98
CA VAL A 348 -1.49 -22.71 -7.10
C VAL A 348 -2.94 -22.30 -6.84
N SER A 349 -3.17 -21.45 -5.84
CA SER A 349 -4.52 -20.98 -5.51
C SER A 349 -5.09 -20.02 -6.55
N LEU A 350 -4.23 -19.29 -7.27
CA LEU A 350 -4.63 -18.42 -8.38
C LEU A 350 -5.17 -19.24 -9.56
N PHE A 351 -4.54 -20.37 -9.88
CA PHE A 351 -5.04 -21.28 -10.91
C PHE A 351 -6.42 -21.84 -10.59
N ARG A 352 -6.70 -22.12 -9.31
CA ARG A 352 -8.03 -22.56 -8.87
C ARG A 352 -9.06 -21.45 -9.06
N ALA A 353 -8.72 -20.21 -8.65
CA ALA A 353 -9.60 -19.05 -8.83
C ALA A 353 -9.87 -18.77 -10.32
N TRP A 354 -8.85 -18.84 -11.18
CA TRP A 354 -9.02 -18.68 -12.63
C TRP A 354 -9.91 -19.74 -13.26
N ARG A 355 -9.84 -20.99 -12.79
CA ARG A 355 -10.74 -22.05 -13.21
C ARG A 355 -12.19 -21.80 -12.80
N GLU A 356 -12.42 -21.29 -11.59
CA GLU A 356 -13.77 -20.99 -11.09
C GLU A 356 -14.44 -19.86 -11.90
N VAL A 357 -13.69 -18.83 -12.28
CA VAL A 357 -14.22 -17.71 -13.07
C VAL A 357 -14.37 -18.05 -14.56
N GLY A 358 -13.57 -18.99 -15.07
CA GLY A 358 -13.55 -19.40 -16.47
C GLY A 358 -12.77 -18.42 -17.38
N SER A 359 -12.52 -18.84 -18.62
CA SER A 359 -11.65 -18.14 -19.59
C SER A 359 -12.25 -16.88 -20.22
N GLN A 360 -13.59 -16.78 -20.27
CA GLN A 360 -14.30 -15.64 -20.88
C GLN A 360 -14.39 -14.41 -19.96
N ASN A 361 -14.29 -14.61 -18.64
CA ASN A 361 -14.70 -13.60 -17.66
C ASN A 361 -13.54 -12.99 -16.87
N SER A 362 -12.29 -13.36 -17.14
CA SER A 362 -11.16 -12.85 -16.37
C SER A 362 -9.89 -12.73 -17.20
N ASN A 363 -9.18 -11.62 -17.01
CA ASN A 363 -7.85 -11.46 -17.54
C ASN A 363 -6.88 -12.30 -16.70
N ARG A 364 -6.15 -13.24 -17.33
CA ARG A 364 -5.14 -14.08 -16.67
C ARG A 364 -3.93 -13.21 -16.35
N SER A 365 -4.02 -12.45 -15.28
CA SER A 365 -3.01 -11.47 -14.91
C SER A 365 -2.94 -11.24 -13.41
N VAL A 366 -1.78 -10.75 -12.97
CA VAL A 366 -1.51 -10.38 -11.59
C VAL A 366 -0.85 -9.03 -11.52
N VAL A 367 -0.97 -8.40 -10.35
CA VAL A 367 -0.22 -7.23 -9.95
C VAL A 367 0.68 -7.62 -8.80
N LEU A 368 1.98 -7.41 -8.95
CA LEU A 368 2.95 -7.51 -7.87
C LEU A 368 3.10 -6.14 -7.23
N ARG A 369 2.96 -6.07 -5.91
CA ARG A 369 3.16 -4.84 -5.14
C ARG A 369 3.85 -5.09 -3.81
N ALA A 370 4.45 -4.05 -3.24
CA ALA A 370 4.90 -4.13 -1.86
C ALA A 370 3.69 -4.19 -0.91
N LYS A 371 3.79 -4.98 0.17
CA LYS A 371 2.76 -5.04 1.22
C LYS A 371 2.45 -3.67 1.79
N GLN A 372 3.47 -2.81 1.86
CA GLN A 372 3.37 -1.48 2.40
C GLN A 372 3.91 -0.45 1.40
N GLU A 373 3.06 -0.09 0.45
CA GLU A 373 3.38 0.89 -0.58
C GLU A 373 3.60 2.28 0.03
N ALA A 374 4.55 3.03 -0.54
CA ALA A 374 5.00 4.35 -0.06
C ALA A 374 5.37 4.41 1.43
N SER A 375 5.53 3.25 2.09
CA SER A 375 5.88 3.19 3.50
C SER A 375 7.33 2.74 3.75
N SER A 376 8.04 2.41 2.68
CA SER A 376 9.41 1.91 2.71
C SER A 376 10.15 2.38 1.46
N ALA A 377 11.46 2.64 1.60
CA ALA A 377 12.34 2.87 0.46
C ALA A 377 12.72 1.56 -0.25
N ALA A 378 12.38 0.41 0.31
CA ALA A 378 12.74 -0.89 -0.25
C ALA A 378 12.02 -1.13 -1.59
N GLU A 379 12.82 -1.29 -2.64
CA GLU A 379 12.38 -1.61 -3.99
C GLU A 379 12.98 -2.92 -4.45
N LEU A 380 12.14 -3.81 -4.97
CA LEU A 380 12.57 -5.05 -5.60
C LEU A 380 12.57 -4.87 -7.10
N ASP A 381 13.71 -5.15 -7.72
CA ASP A 381 13.87 -5.14 -9.17
C ASP A 381 13.93 -6.57 -9.70
N PHE A 382 13.25 -6.83 -10.82
CA PHE A 382 13.25 -8.12 -11.51
C PHE A 382 13.50 -7.93 -13.01
N VAL A 383 13.92 -8.99 -13.69
CA VAL A 383 14.05 -8.99 -15.15
C VAL A 383 12.66 -8.99 -15.81
N SER A 384 12.43 -8.06 -16.75
CA SER A 384 11.24 -8.02 -17.64
C SER A 384 11.35 -9.03 -18.79
N ASN A 385 10.23 -9.27 -19.47
CA ASN A 385 10.14 -9.94 -20.75
C ASN A 385 10.96 -9.26 -21.87
N GLU A 386 11.34 -7.99 -21.74
CA GLU A 386 12.29 -7.33 -22.65
C GLU A 386 13.76 -7.61 -22.30
N GLY A 387 14.02 -8.19 -21.13
CA GLY A 387 15.37 -8.55 -20.70
C GLY A 387 15.94 -9.79 -21.41
N SER A 388 17.10 -10.25 -20.93
CA SER A 388 17.77 -11.45 -21.44
C SER A 388 16.84 -12.66 -21.41
N VAL A 389 16.71 -13.35 -22.55
CA VAL A 389 15.76 -14.46 -22.76
C VAL A 389 15.85 -15.54 -21.68
N SER A 390 17.06 -15.88 -21.24
CA SER A 390 17.29 -16.90 -20.21
C SER A 390 16.90 -16.45 -18.81
N LEU A 391 16.60 -15.17 -18.58
CA LEU A 391 16.24 -14.60 -17.29
C LEU A 391 14.81 -14.05 -17.24
N ARG A 392 14.07 -14.11 -18.35
CA ARG A 392 12.68 -13.64 -18.42
C ARG A 392 11.78 -14.38 -17.42
N PRO A 393 10.66 -13.76 -17.00
CA PRO A 393 9.64 -14.39 -16.18
C PRO A 393 9.17 -15.73 -16.77
N ARG A 394 9.05 -16.75 -15.93
CA ARG A 394 8.66 -18.12 -16.32
C ARG A 394 7.64 -18.69 -15.35
N LEU A 395 6.85 -19.67 -15.80
CA LEU A 395 5.86 -20.32 -14.95
C LEU A 395 6.15 -21.82 -14.89
N ARG A 396 6.44 -22.34 -13.70
CA ARG A 396 6.60 -23.78 -13.48
C ARG A 396 5.30 -24.35 -12.93
N ILE A 397 4.76 -25.38 -13.58
CA ILE A 397 3.47 -25.96 -13.24
C ILE A 397 3.61 -27.47 -13.15
N THR A 398 3.12 -28.03 -12.05
CA THR A 398 2.92 -29.46 -11.89
C THR A 398 1.44 -29.76 -11.87
N TYR A 399 0.95 -30.62 -12.77
CA TYR A 399 -0.46 -30.92 -12.91
C TYR A 399 -0.73 -32.40 -13.20
N VAL A 400 -1.96 -32.82 -12.91
CA VAL A 400 -2.50 -34.13 -13.29
C VAL A 400 -3.50 -33.91 -14.43
N PRO A 401 -3.24 -34.47 -15.63
CA PRO A 401 -4.25 -34.51 -16.69
C PRO A 401 -5.52 -35.21 -16.18
N ARG A 402 -6.71 -34.68 -16.48
CA ARG A 402 -7.93 -35.46 -16.23
C ARG A 402 -7.84 -36.76 -17.04
N ARG A 403 -7.87 -37.90 -16.35
CA ARG A 403 -8.26 -39.16 -16.98
C ARG A 403 -9.76 -39.04 -17.23
N GLY A 404 -10.19 -39.16 -18.48
CA GLY A 404 -11.62 -39.27 -18.77
C GLY A 404 -12.13 -40.49 -18.01
N PHE A 405 -12.98 -40.28 -17.01
CA PHE A 405 -13.82 -41.37 -16.54
C PHE A 405 -14.68 -41.76 -17.75
N GLY A 406 -14.71 -43.05 -18.07
CA GLY A 406 -15.53 -43.60 -19.14
C GLY A 406 -16.97 -43.09 -19.04
N LEU A 407 -17.62 -43.02 -20.20
CA LEU A 407 -19.00 -42.56 -20.40
C LEU A 407 -19.98 -43.06 -19.31
N PRO A 408 -21.03 -42.27 -18.98
CA PRO A 408 -21.95 -42.54 -17.86
C PRO A 408 -22.68 -43.88 -17.94
#